data_AF-A0A7X1XJ92-F1
#
_entry.id   AF-A0A7X1XJ92-F1
#
_cell.length_a   1.000
_cell.length_b   1.000
_cell.length_c   1.000
_cell.angle_alpha   90.00
_cell.angle_beta   90.00
_cell.angle_gamma   90.00
#
_symmetry.space_group_name_H-M   'P 1'
#
loop_
_entity.id
_entity.type
_entity.pdbx_description
1 polymer ?
#
loop_
_entity_poly.entity_id
_entity_poly.type
_entity_poly.pdbx_seq_one_letter_code
_entity_poly.pdbx_strand_id
1 'polypeptide(L)'
;MAIHFNDRLARILDDTSHNRRHDIWLWLQLTTNNVQLSGDVNQPGMRSTMTHVISSTPGLSEIIKNKETEQLLPEKCLEWMNEGKRQAEWLSSKLRERMPFSDSIAPLTSGLTPEFIE
;
A
#
# COMPACT_ATOMS: atom_id res chain seq x y z
N MET A 1 8.32 -5.90 6.33
CA MET A 1 8.85 -6.82 7.35
C MET A 1 7.71 -7.71 7.81
N ALA A 2 7.75 -9.00 7.51
CA ALA A 2 6.73 -9.95 7.98
C ALA A 2 7.06 -10.32 9.43
N ILE A 3 6.25 -9.84 10.37
CA ILE A 3 6.35 -10.27 11.77
C ILE A 3 5.57 -11.59 11.85
N HIS A 4 6.26 -12.69 12.11
CA HIS A 4 5.63 -13.99 12.35
C HIS A 4 4.90 -13.96 13.70
N PHE A 5 3.66 -13.46 13.69
CA PHE A 5 2.76 -13.65 14.81
C PHE A 5 2.16 -15.05 14.72
N ASN A 6 2.37 -15.85 15.76
CA ASN A 6 1.68 -17.14 15.98
C ASN A 6 0.21 -16.87 16.34
N ASP A 7 -0.52 -16.22 15.43
CA ASP A 7 -1.88 -15.81 15.64
C ASP A 7 -2.85 -16.92 15.22
N ARG A 8 -3.88 -17.13 16.02
CA ARG A 8 -4.89 -18.16 15.82
C ARG A 8 -5.61 -17.99 14.47
N LEU A 9 -5.81 -16.75 14.03
CA LEU A 9 -6.36 -16.45 12.71
C LEU A 9 -5.47 -16.96 11.58
N ALA A 10 -4.16 -16.70 11.67
CA ALA A 10 -3.19 -17.12 10.68
C ALA A 10 -3.15 -18.66 10.57
N ARG A 11 -3.24 -19.37 11.71
CA ARG A 11 -3.30 -20.84 11.72
C ARG A 11 -4.57 -21.40 11.06
N ILE A 12 -5.72 -20.77 11.23
CA ILE A 12 -6.99 -21.22 10.61
C ILE A 12 -6.93 -21.02 9.09
N LEU A 13 -6.33 -19.92 8.65
CA LEU A 13 -6.21 -19.57 7.24
C LEU A 13 -4.93 -20.11 6.59
N ASP A 14 -4.09 -20.82 7.34
CA ASP A 14 -2.77 -21.31 6.89
C ASP A 14 -1.89 -20.20 6.28
N ASP A 15 -2.03 -18.99 6.83
CA ASP A 15 -1.31 -17.81 6.41
C ASP A 15 0.05 -17.74 7.13
N THR A 16 1.10 -17.47 6.37
CA THR A 16 2.49 -17.48 6.85
C THR A 16 2.98 -16.09 7.25
N SER A 17 2.24 -15.02 6.91
CA SER A 17 2.68 -13.64 7.16
C SER A 17 1.54 -12.71 7.57
N HIS A 18 1.74 -11.91 8.61
CA HIS A 18 0.77 -10.88 8.98
C HIS A 18 0.73 -9.77 7.90
N ASN A 19 -0.38 -9.70 7.16
CA ASN A 19 -0.62 -8.66 6.17
C ASN A 19 -1.88 -7.85 6.52
N ARG A 20 -1.71 -6.57 6.87
CA ARG A 20 -2.82 -5.68 7.22
C ARG A 20 -3.85 -5.56 6.09
N ARG A 21 -3.42 -5.61 4.83
CA ARG A 21 -4.32 -5.58 3.67
C ARG A 21 -5.22 -6.81 3.63
N HIS A 22 -4.65 -7.98 3.93
CA HIS A 22 -5.40 -9.23 4.03
C HIS A 22 -6.44 -9.15 5.14
N ASP A 23 -6.10 -8.60 6.31
CA ASP A 23 -7.05 -8.45 7.42
C ASP A 23 -8.22 -7.51 7.10
N ILE A 24 -7.94 -6.39 6.44
CA ILE A 24 -8.98 -5.44 6.00
C ILE A 24 -9.88 -6.10 4.95
N TRP A 25 -9.30 -6.80 3.98
CA TRP A 25 -10.05 -7.55 2.98
C TRP A 25 -10.95 -8.60 3.63
N LEU A 26 -10.42 -9.40 4.56
CA LEU A 26 -11.16 -10.45 5.24
C LEU A 26 -12.35 -9.87 6.03
N TRP A 27 -12.12 -8.75 6.73
CA TRP A 27 -13.19 -8.06 7.43
C TRP A 27 -14.30 -7.61 6.47
N LEU A 28 -13.92 -6.94 5.37
CA LEU A 28 -14.86 -6.48 4.35
C LEU A 28 -15.62 -7.66 3.73
N GLN A 29 -14.94 -8.77 3.50
CA GLN A 29 -15.54 -9.95 2.92
C GLN A 29 -16.60 -10.54 3.86
N LEU A 30 -16.29 -10.68 5.14
CA LEU A 30 -17.24 -11.18 6.14
C LEU A 30 -18.46 -10.26 6.27
N THR A 31 -18.26 -8.94 6.39
CA THR A 31 -19.37 -7.99 6.49
C THR A 31 -20.23 -7.96 5.22
N THR A 32 -19.63 -8.06 4.04
CA THR A 32 -20.35 -8.11 2.75
C THR A 32 -21.20 -9.38 2.61
N ASN A 33 -20.81 -10.49 3.25
CA ASN A 33 -21.61 -11.72 3.30
C ASN A 33 -22.59 -11.74 4.49
N ASN A 34 -22.95 -10.58 5.05
CA ASN A 34 -23.88 -10.40 6.17
C ASN A 34 -23.49 -11.12 7.47
N VAL A 35 -22.20 -11.41 7.65
CA VAL A 35 -21.70 -11.90 8.93
C VAL A 35 -21.66 -10.74 9.92
N GLN A 36 -22.32 -10.90 11.07
CA GLN A 36 -22.23 -9.92 12.14
C GLN A 36 -20.88 -10.00 12.83
N LEU A 37 -20.08 -8.95 12.67
CA LEU A 37 -18.82 -8.77 13.40
C LEU A 37 -19.03 -7.75 14.51
N SER A 38 -18.53 -8.04 15.70
CA SER A 38 -18.52 -7.10 16.81
C SER A 38 -17.27 -6.23 16.73
N GLY A 39 -17.45 -4.91 16.57
CA GLY A 39 -16.38 -3.91 16.52
C GLY A 39 -16.21 -3.25 15.15
N ASP A 40 -15.13 -2.49 14.99
CA ASP A 40 -14.80 -1.76 13.76
C ASP A 40 -13.48 -2.23 13.13
N VAL A 41 -13.30 -1.92 11.84
CA VAL A 41 -12.05 -2.13 11.10
C VAL A 41 -10.89 -1.43 11.80
N ASN A 42 -9.73 -2.10 11.87
CA ASN A 42 -8.50 -1.64 12.53
C ASN A 42 -8.58 -1.44 14.05
N GLN A 43 -9.65 -1.86 14.73
CA GLN A 43 -9.70 -1.81 16.20
C GLN A 43 -8.96 -2.99 16.85
N PRO A 44 -8.44 -2.82 18.08
CA PRO A 44 -7.94 -3.93 18.89
C PRO A 44 -9.03 -5.00 19.04
N GLY A 45 -8.68 -6.27 18.75
CA GLY A 45 -9.63 -7.39 18.82
C GLY A 45 -10.31 -7.74 17.49
N MET A 46 -10.13 -6.94 16.43
CA MET A 46 -10.64 -7.23 15.07
C MET A 46 -10.31 -8.67 14.62
N ARG A 47 -9.05 -9.08 14.77
CA ARG A 47 -8.58 -10.43 14.38
C ARG A 47 -9.17 -11.54 15.26
N SER A 48 -9.38 -11.28 16.55
CA SER A 48 -10.03 -12.21 17.48
C SER A 48 -11.50 -12.43 17.09
N THR A 49 -12.23 -11.37 16.74
CA THR A 49 -13.61 -11.45 16.24
C THR A 49 -13.70 -12.29 14.97
N MET A 50 -12.83 -12.03 13.99
CA MET A 50 -12.80 -12.83 12.74
C MET A 50 -12.46 -14.30 13.02
N THR A 51 -11.48 -14.56 13.90
CA THR A 51 -11.11 -15.92 14.31
C THR A 51 -12.31 -16.67 14.88
N HIS A 52 -13.06 -16.03 15.77
CA HIS A 52 -14.21 -16.64 16.42
C HIS A 52 -15.25 -17.07 15.39
N VAL A 53 -15.66 -16.16 14.50
CA VAL A 53 -16.63 -16.41 13.43
C VAL A 53 -16.22 -17.54 12.49
N ILE A 54 -14.95 -17.52 12.04
CA ILE A 54 -14.45 -18.51 11.09
C ILE A 54 -14.38 -19.88 11.77
N SER A 55 -13.95 -19.92 13.04
CA SER A 55 -13.90 -21.17 13.81
C SER A 55 -15.27 -21.76 14.14
N SER A 56 -16.31 -20.91 14.25
CA SER A 56 -17.68 -21.35 14.53
C SER A 56 -18.46 -21.82 13.31
N THR A 57 -17.96 -21.56 12.09
CA THR A 57 -18.66 -21.86 10.84
C THR A 57 -17.89 -22.89 10.01
N PRO A 58 -18.30 -24.17 10.01
CA PRO A 58 -17.65 -25.21 9.23
C PRO A 58 -17.61 -24.87 7.73
N GLY A 59 -16.46 -25.09 7.08
CA GLY A 59 -16.26 -24.84 5.64
C GLY A 59 -16.01 -23.37 5.25
N LEU A 60 -16.25 -22.42 6.16
CA LEU A 60 -16.04 -20.99 5.85
C LEU A 60 -14.56 -20.67 5.56
N SER A 61 -13.63 -21.34 6.23
CA SER A 61 -12.19 -21.17 5.99
C SER A 61 -11.78 -21.53 4.55
N GLU A 62 -12.35 -22.59 3.98
CA GLU A 62 -12.04 -23.01 2.60
C GLU A 62 -12.64 -22.04 1.58
N ILE A 63 -13.86 -21.58 1.81
CA ILE A 63 -14.51 -20.54 1.00
C ILE A 63 -13.68 -19.25 1.01
N ILE A 64 -13.18 -18.84 2.17
CA ILE A 64 -12.32 -17.66 2.31
C ILE A 64 -11.05 -17.82 1.49
N LYS A 65 -10.33 -18.95 1.62
CA LYS A 65 -9.09 -19.21 0.86
C LYS A 65 -9.30 -19.15 -0.65
N ASN A 66 -10.41 -19.71 -1.14
CA ASN A 66 -10.73 -19.65 -2.57
C ASN A 66 -10.96 -18.21 -3.03
N LYS A 67 -11.76 -17.44 -2.29
CA LYS A 67 -12.02 -16.02 -2.60
C LYS A 67 -10.77 -15.14 -2.45
N GLU A 68 -9.89 -15.46 -1.51
CA GLU A 68 -8.61 -14.77 -1.33
C GLU A 68 -7.80 -14.79 -2.62
N THR A 69 -7.67 -15.98 -3.22
CA THR A 69 -6.93 -16.21 -4.46
C THR A 69 -7.54 -15.43 -5.65
N GLU A 70 -8.86 -15.25 -5.65
CA GLU A 70 -9.58 -14.51 -6.71
C GLU A 70 -9.53 -12.98 -6.54
N GLN A 71 -9.50 -12.50 -5.29
CA GLN A 71 -9.77 -11.08 -4.97
C GLN A 71 -8.53 -10.31 -4.50
N LEU A 72 -7.51 -10.98 -3.96
CA LEU A 72 -6.29 -10.35 -3.48
C LEU A 72 -5.15 -10.55 -4.47
N LEU A 73 -4.72 -9.45 -5.08
CA LEU A 73 -3.51 -9.43 -5.89
C LEU A 73 -2.28 -9.75 -5.03
N PRO A 74 -1.28 -10.49 -5.54
CA PRO A 74 0.00 -10.66 -4.85
C PRO A 74 0.67 -9.32 -4.54
N GLU A 75 1.38 -9.22 -3.41
CA GLU A 75 2.01 -7.96 -2.99
C GLU A 75 3.01 -7.43 -4.02
N LYS A 76 3.71 -8.33 -4.71
CA LYS A 76 4.61 -8.02 -5.84
C LYS A 76 3.90 -7.25 -6.97
N CYS A 77 2.62 -7.53 -7.22
CA CYS A 77 1.83 -6.82 -8.22
C CYS A 77 1.48 -5.38 -7.79
N LEU A 78 1.69 -5.02 -6.52
CA LEU A 78 1.43 -3.69 -5.97
C LEU A 78 2.73 -2.91 -5.69
N GLU A 79 3.90 -3.53 -5.82
CA GLU A 79 5.20 -2.86 -5.61
C GLU A 79 5.38 -1.61 -6.49
N TRP A 80 4.87 -1.64 -7.72
CA TRP A 80 4.91 -0.48 -8.62
C TRP A 80 4.04 0.69 -8.15
N MET A 81 3.04 0.43 -7.30
CA MET A 81 2.19 1.44 -6.68
C MET A 81 2.79 2.01 -5.40
N ASN A 82 3.97 1.53 -4.96
CA ASN A 82 4.64 2.05 -3.79
C ASN A 82 4.79 3.58 -3.93
N GLU A 83 4.25 4.26 -2.93
CA GLU A 83 4.09 5.71 -2.87
C GLU A 83 5.37 6.45 -3.24
N GLY A 84 6.55 5.95 -2.88
CA GLY A 84 7.82 6.63 -3.17
C GLY A 84 8.03 6.95 -4.66
N LYS A 85 7.84 5.98 -5.57
CA LYS A 85 8.07 6.21 -7.00
C LYS A 85 6.98 7.07 -7.62
N ARG A 86 5.72 6.76 -7.33
CA ARG A 86 4.56 7.46 -7.89
C ARG A 86 4.44 8.89 -7.34
N GLN A 87 4.70 9.10 -6.05
CA GLN A 87 4.79 10.44 -5.45
C GLN A 87 5.97 11.21 -6.04
N ALA A 88 7.14 10.59 -6.22
CA ALA A 88 8.27 11.25 -6.87
C ALA A 88 7.97 11.66 -8.32
N GLU A 89 7.35 10.79 -9.10
CA GLU A 89 6.91 11.08 -10.47
C GLU A 89 5.87 12.21 -10.50
N TRP A 90 4.85 12.15 -9.64
CA TRP A 90 3.82 13.19 -9.55
C TRP A 90 4.41 14.54 -9.09
N LEU A 91 5.25 14.54 -8.06
CA LEU A 91 5.89 15.74 -7.53
C LEU A 91 6.83 16.35 -8.59
N SER A 92 7.58 15.52 -9.32
CA SER A 92 8.44 15.96 -10.41
C SER A 92 7.66 16.60 -11.55
N SER A 93 6.49 16.04 -11.90
CA SER A 93 5.58 16.65 -12.87
C SER A 93 5.09 18.02 -12.39
N LYS A 94 4.69 18.13 -11.13
CA LYS A 94 4.20 19.39 -10.55
C LYS A 94 5.28 20.45 -10.43
N LEU A 95 6.50 20.06 -10.07
CA LEU A 95 7.65 20.96 -10.06
C LEU A 95 7.99 21.46 -11.45
N ARG A 96 7.92 20.61 -12.49
CA ARG A 96 8.14 21.01 -13.89
C ARG A 96 7.06 21.97 -14.41
N GLU A 97 5.81 21.78 -14.01
CA GLU A 97 4.72 22.71 -14.34
C GLU A 97 4.89 24.08 -13.66
N ARG A 98 5.43 24.10 -12.43
CA ARG A 98 5.60 25.31 -11.60
C ARG A 98 6.91 26.05 -11.87
N MET A 99 7.93 25.32 -12.30
CA MET A 99 9.25 25.81 -12.68
C MET A 99 9.36 25.59 -14.19
N PRO A 100 8.82 26.49 -15.03
CA PRO A 100 9.26 26.52 -16.41
C PRO A 100 10.77 26.74 -16.34
N PHE A 101 11.55 25.74 -16.74
CA PHE A 101 12.98 25.92 -16.90
C PHE A 101 13.14 27.18 -17.75
N SER A 102 13.70 28.23 -17.14
CA SER A 102 14.31 29.30 -17.90
C SER A 102 15.42 28.63 -18.70
N ASP A 103 15.17 28.37 -19.98
CA ASP A 103 16.20 28.01 -20.97
C ASP A 103 17.22 29.16 -21.19
N SER A 104 17.39 30.03 -20.20
CA SER A 104 18.36 31.10 -20.21
C SER A 104 19.19 31.05 -18.93
N ILE A 105 20.13 30.11 -18.89
CA ILE A 105 21.46 30.50 -18.41
C ILE A 105 22.24 30.83 -19.68
N ALA A 106 22.13 32.09 -20.12
CA ALA A 106 23.08 32.62 -21.09
C ALA A 106 24.50 32.41 -20.53
N PRO A 107 25.47 31.95 -21.33
CA PRO A 107 26.84 31.85 -20.86
C PRO A 107 27.33 33.27 -20.53
N LEU A 108 27.62 33.53 -19.26
CA LEU A 108 28.29 34.75 -18.80
C LEU A 108 29.75 34.72 -19.26
N THR A 109 30.00 34.89 -20.55
CA THR A 109 31.35 35.14 -21.09
C THR A 109 31.28 36.10 -22.29
N SER A 110 30.83 37.33 -22.06
CA SER A 110 31.08 38.42 -23.01
C SER A 110 31.39 39.70 -22.23
N GLY A 111 32.65 40.13 -22.27
CA GLY A 111 33.03 41.50 -21.89
C GLY A 111 34.27 41.63 -20.99
N LEU A 112 35.44 41.15 -21.44
CA LEU A 112 36.71 41.73 -21.00
C LEU A 112 37.38 42.38 -22.21
N THR A 113 37.05 43.64 -22.44
CA THR A 113 37.93 44.60 -23.12
C THR A 113 37.97 45.86 -22.27
N PRO A 114 39.11 46.20 -21.67
CA PRO A 114 39.45 47.58 -21.39
C PRO A 114 40.41 48.06 -22.48
N GLU A 115 39.91 48.99 -23.27
CA GLU A 115 40.70 49.84 -24.15
C GLU A 115 41.48 50.86 -23.29
N PHE A 116 42.78 51.01 -23.61
CA PHE A 116 43.73 52.09 -23.27
C PHE A 116 44.19 52.28 -21.81
N ILE A 117 45.53 52.32 -21.60
CA ILE A 117 46.34 53.50 -21.20
C ILE A 117 47.82 53.22 -21.57
N GLU A 118 48.39 54.16 -22.33
CA GLU A 118 49.80 54.51 -22.67
C GLU A 118 50.82 53.45 -23.11
#